data_AF-A0A840V965-F1
#
_entry.id   AF-A0A840V965-F1
#
_cell.length_a   1.000
_cell.length_b   1.000
_cell.length_c   1.000
_cell.angle_alpha   90.00
_cell.angle_beta   90.00
_cell.angle_gamma   90.00
#
_symmetry.space_group_name_H-M   'P 1'
#
loop_
_entity.id
_entity.type
_entity.pdbx_description
1 polymer ?
#
loop_
_entity_poly.entity_id
_entity_poly.type
_entity_poly.pdbx_seq_one_letter_code
_entity_poly.pdbx_strand_id
1 'polypeptide(L)'
;MDTDIGALVQRGLLPAVQQALDAVRVIGNNAVHPGQLDLTDDPQSAATLFLLINLIAEQLITAPKQAQAIYDSLPEGARNAISRRDAPRGG
;
A
#
# COMPACT_ATOMS: atom_id res chain seq x y z
N MET A 1 -5.71 16.57 -0.86
CA MET A 1 -5.66 15.41 -1.79
C MET A 1 -4.24 15.12 -2.24
N ASP A 2 -3.50 16.06 -2.85
CA ASP A 2 -2.08 15.81 -3.21
C ASP A 2 -1.14 15.68 -2.00
N THR A 3 -1.50 16.30 -0.87
CA THR A 3 -0.69 16.27 0.37
C THR A 3 -0.73 14.94 1.12
N ASP A 4 -1.78 14.14 0.91
CA ASP A 4 -2.02 12.93 1.72
C ASP A 4 -1.25 11.73 1.15
N ILE A 5 -1.05 11.69 -0.17
CA ILE A 5 -0.22 10.68 -0.86
C ILE A 5 1.26 10.91 -0.54
N GLY A 6 1.72 12.17 -0.55
CA GLY A 6 3.10 12.53 -0.22
C GLY A 6 3.50 12.18 1.23
N ALA A 7 2.58 12.33 2.19
CA ALA A 7 2.81 11.97 3.60
C ALA A 7 2.92 10.44 3.82
N LEU A 8 2.24 9.64 3.00
CA LEU A 8 2.33 8.18 3.02
C LEU A 8 3.69 7.71 2.47
N VAL A 9 4.21 8.34 1.41
CA VAL A 9 5.56 8.07 0.84
C VAL A 9 6.67 8.28 1.88
N GLN A 10 6.59 9.33 2.69
CA GLN A 10 7.61 9.62 3.72
C GLN A 10 7.65 8.61 4.89
N ARG A 11 6.66 7.70 5.00
CA ARG A 11 6.60 6.65 6.03
C ARG A 11 7.13 5.28 5.60
N GLY A 12 7.82 5.20 4.45
CA GLY A 12 8.39 3.95 3.94
C GLY A 12 7.44 3.17 3.02
N LEU A 13 6.55 3.87 2.32
CA LEU A 13 5.72 3.25 1.28
C LEU A 13 6.63 2.63 0.22
N LEU A 14 6.34 1.39 -0.17
CA LEU A 14 7.06 0.73 -1.24
C LEU A 14 6.88 1.52 -2.54
N PRO A 15 7.94 1.74 -3.34
CA PRO A 15 7.87 2.50 -4.60
C PRO A 15 6.74 2.04 -5.54
N ALA A 16 6.45 0.74 -5.54
CA ALA A 16 5.36 0.15 -6.31
C ALA A 16 3.96 0.67 -5.92
N VAL A 17 3.73 0.98 -4.63
CA VAL A 17 2.45 1.51 -4.14
C VAL A 17 2.28 2.96 -4.56
N GLN A 18 3.36 3.75 -4.53
CA GLN A 18 3.33 5.13 -5.03
C GLN A 18 3.01 5.17 -6.54
N GLN A 19 3.67 4.33 -7.33
CA GLN A 19 3.40 4.22 -8.77
C GLN A 19 1.94 3.82 -9.05
N ALA A 20 1.39 2.89 -8.26
CA ALA A 20 -0.01 2.49 -8.37
C ALA A 20 -0.97 3.66 -8.05
N LEU A 21 -0.69 4.42 -6.99
CA LEU A 21 -1.48 5.60 -6.60
C LEU A 21 -1.41 6.71 -7.66
N ASP A 22 -0.23 6.96 -8.23
CA ASP A 22 -0.04 7.92 -9.31
C ASP A 22 -0.82 7.50 -10.57
N ALA A 23 -0.83 6.19 -10.90
CA ALA A 23 -1.61 5.65 -12.00
C ALA A 23 -3.12 5.80 -11.77
N VAL A 24 -3.63 5.51 -10.57
CA VAL A 24 -5.04 5.75 -10.20
C VAL A 24 -5.42 7.21 -10.39
N ARG A 25 -4.56 8.14 -9.97
CA ARG A 25 -4.81 9.59 -10.11
C ARG A 25 -4.92 10.01 -11.57
N VAL A 26 -4.02 9.53 -12.44
CA VAL A 26 -4.04 9.86 -13.86
C VAL A 26 -5.24 9.23 -14.58
N ILE A 27 -5.51 7.95 -14.35
CA ILE A 27 -6.63 7.23 -14.96
C ILE A 27 -7.96 7.82 -14.48
N GLY A 28 -8.10 8.03 -13.17
CA GLY A 28 -9.30 8.61 -12.57
C GLY A 28 -9.58 10.03 -13.08
N ASN A 29 -8.55 10.86 -13.24
CA ASN A 29 -8.70 12.23 -13.76
C ASN A 29 -8.97 12.29 -15.28
N ASN A 30 -8.50 11.30 -16.05
CA ASN A 30 -8.76 11.23 -17.49
C ASN A 30 -10.12 10.59 -17.82
N ALA A 31 -10.68 9.78 -16.90
CA ALA A 31 -12.00 9.18 -17.02
C ALA A 31 -13.15 10.12 -16.57
N VAL A 32 -12.83 11.27 -15.98
CA VAL A 32 -13.80 12.31 -15.60
C VAL A 32 -13.71 13.51 -16.54
N HIS A 33 -14.68 13.65 -17.45
CA HIS A 33 -15.08 15.00 -17.82
C HIS A 33 -15.59 15.72 -16.55
N PRO A 34 -15.33 17.03 -16.37
CA PRO A 34 -15.52 17.68 -15.09
C PRO A 34 -16.97 17.57 -14.62
N GLY A 35 -17.20 16.73 -13.60
CA GLY A 35 -18.47 16.61 -12.89
C GLY A 35 -19.16 15.23 -12.90
N GLN A 36 -18.73 14.25 -13.70
CA GLN A 36 -19.32 12.90 -13.67
C GLN A 36 -18.25 11.82 -13.84
N LEU A 37 -18.17 10.93 -12.85
CA LEU A 37 -17.43 9.67 -12.95
C LEU A 37 -18.35 8.66 -13.66
N ASP A 38 -18.33 8.65 -14.98
CA ASP A 38 -19.04 7.63 -15.75
C ASP A 38 -18.16 6.38 -15.91
N LEU A 39 -18.20 5.50 -14.91
CA LEU A 39 -17.53 4.19 -14.96
C LEU A 39 -18.26 3.20 -15.88
N THR A 40 -19.44 3.53 -16.40
CA THR A 40 -20.24 2.64 -17.25
C THR A 40 -19.81 2.70 -18.72
N ASP A 41 -19.20 3.81 -19.14
CA ASP A 41 -18.68 4.00 -20.50
C ASP A 41 -17.27 3.42 -20.72
N ASP A 42 -16.50 3.15 -19.66
CA ASP A 42 -15.17 2.52 -19.77
C ASP A 42 -14.94 1.38 -18.75
N PRO A 43 -15.41 0.16 -19.07
CA PRO A 43 -15.20 -1.04 -18.26
C PRO A 43 -13.72 -1.38 -18.04
N GLN A 44 -12.82 -0.97 -18.94
CA GLN A 44 -11.39 -1.22 -18.82
C GLN A 44 -10.75 -0.32 -17.77
N SER A 45 -11.16 0.95 -17.70
CA SER A 45 -10.75 1.86 -16.62
C SER A 45 -11.24 1.36 -15.26
N ALA A 46 -12.50 0.93 -15.14
CA ALA A 46 -13.01 0.38 -13.89
C ALA A 46 -12.22 -0.87 -13.45
N ALA A 47 -11.96 -1.82 -14.35
CA ALA A 47 -11.16 -3.01 -14.07
C ALA A 47 -9.73 -2.66 -13.63
N THR A 48 -9.11 -1.67 -14.27
CA THR A 48 -7.76 -1.21 -13.93
C THR A 48 -7.72 -0.56 -12.54
N LEU A 49 -8.72 0.25 -12.21
CA LEU A 49 -8.84 0.86 -10.87
C LEU A 49 -9.03 -0.21 -9.78
N PHE A 50 -9.85 -1.23 -10.02
CA PHE A 50 -9.99 -2.35 -9.07
C PHE A 50 -8.67 -3.11 -8.88
N LEU A 51 -7.90 -3.35 -9.95
CA LEU A 51 -6.59 -3.98 -9.84
C LEU A 51 -5.63 -3.14 -8.99
N LEU A 52 -5.60 -1.83 -9.21
CA LEU A 52 -4.73 -0.91 -8.47
C LEU A 52 -5.11 -0.84 -6.99
N ILE A 53 -6.41 -0.80 -6.67
CA ILE A 53 -6.91 -0.84 -5.28
C ILE A 53 -6.50 -2.15 -4.60
N ASN A 54 -6.66 -3.28 -5.28
CA ASN A 54 -6.26 -4.60 -4.76
C ASN A 54 -4.76 -4.65 -4.48
N LEU A 55 -3.94 -4.12 -5.39
CA LEU A 55 -2.48 -4.07 -5.21
C LEU A 55 -2.08 -3.22 -4.00
N ILE A 56 -2.73 -2.06 -3.80
CA ILE A 56 -2.47 -1.20 -2.65
C ILE A 56 -2.88 -1.89 -1.35
N ALA A 57 -4.07 -2.51 -1.31
CA ALA A 57 -4.55 -3.24 -0.14
C ALA A 57 -3.64 -4.43 0.20
N GLU A 58 -3.17 -5.16 -0.81
CA GLU A 58 -2.25 -6.28 -0.61
C GLU A 58 -0.95 -5.82 0.05
N GLN A 59 -0.32 -4.76 -0.48
CA GLN A 59 0.97 -4.29 0.00
C GLN A 59 0.91 -3.60 1.37
N LEU A 60 -0.18 -2.89 1.65
CA LEU A 60 -0.30 -2.09 2.88
C LEU A 60 -1.04 -2.80 4.01
N ILE A 61 -1.83 -3.83 3.71
CA ILE A 61 -2.70 -4.50 4.69
C ILE A 61 -2.43 -5.99 4.74
N THR A 62 -2.54 -6.71 3.63
CA THR A 62 -2.44 -8.18 3.62
C THR A 62 -1.02 -8.64 3.95
N ALA A 63 -0.03 -8.20 3.16
CA ALA A 63 1.35 -8.63 3.30
C ALA A 63 1.94 -8.30 4.68
N PRO A 64 1.75 -7.09 5.26
CA PRO A 64 2.21 -6.80 6.62
C PRO A 64 1.57 -7.70 7.68
N LYS A 65 0.26 -7.97 7.58
CA LYS A 65 -0.43 -8.88 8.51
C LYS A 65 0.08 -10.31 8.41
N GLN A 66 0.31 -10.80 7.18
CA GLN A 66 0.87 -12.14 6.97
C GLN A 66 2.29 -12.25 7.51
N ALA A 67 3.15 -11.27 7.24
CA ALA A 67 4.51 -11.22 7.77
C ALA A 67 4.51 -11.23 9.31
N GLN A 68 3.62 -10.44 9.93
CA GLN A 68 3.46 -10.42 11.38
C GLN A 68 2.97 -11.76 11.92
N ALA A 69 1.96 -12.38 11.30
CA ALA A 69 1.46 -13.69 11.71
C ALA A 69 2.54 -14.78 11.62
N ILE A 70 3.36 -14.76 10.57
CA ILE A 70 4.51 -15.67 10.43
C ILE A 70 5.52 -15.40 11.55
N TYR A 71 5.86 -14.13 11.81
CA TYR A 71 6.78 -13.77 12.89
C TYR A 71 6.27 -14.21 14.26
N ASP A 72 4.98 -14.03 14.53
CA ASP A 72 4.34 -14.43 15.79
C ASP A 72 4.25 -15.95 15.96
N SER A 73 4.29 -16.70 14.86
CA SER A 73 4.37 -18.17 14.89
C SER A 73 5.73 -18.70 15.37
N LEU A 74 6.76 -17.85 15.44
CA LEU A 74 8.10 -18.25 15.90
C LEU A 74 8.11 -18.58 17.41
N PRO A 75 8.91 -19.58 17.84
CA PRO A 75 9.11 -19.88 19.24
C PRO A 75 9.55 -18.63 20.03
N GLU A 76 9.05 -18.49 21.26
CA GLU A 76 9.32 -17.31 22.10
C GLU A 76 10.82 -17.05 22.30
N GLY A 77 11.63 -18.11 22.47
CA GLY A 77 13.08 -17.99 22.59
C GLY A 77 13.74 -17.36 21.37
N ALA A 78 13.24 -17.64 20.16
CA ALA A 78 13.74 -17.04 18.92
C ALA A 78 13.33 -15.57 18.80
N ARG A 79 12.07 -15.24 19.14
CA ARG A 79 11.58 -13.86 19.17
C ARG A 79 12.36 -13.00 20.19
N ASN A 80 12.67 -13.55 21.36
CA ASN A 80 13.47 -12.88 22.39
C ASN A 80 14.92 -12.66 21.94
N ALA A 81 15.51 -13.60 21.20
CA ALA A 81 16.85 -13.41 20.63
C ALA A 81 16.87 -12.31 19.56
N ILE A 82 15.86 -12.25 18.70
CA ILE A 82 15.70 -11.19 17.69
C ILE A 82 15.53 -9.82 18.35
N SER A 83 14.65 -9.72 19.35
CA SER A 83 14.43 -8.46 20.09
C SER A 83 15.70 -7.95 20.76
N ARG A 84 16.51 -8.82 21.36
CA ARG A 84 17.82 -8.44 21.93
C ARG A 84 18.83 -7.97 20.88
N ARG A 85 18.80 -8.54 19.66
CA ARG A 85 19.66 -8.12 18.55
C ARG A 85 19.28 -6.73 18.03
N ASP A 86 17.99 -6.47 17.89
CA ASP A 86 17.45 -5.25 17.29
C ASP A 86 17.32 -4.10 18.29
N ALA A 87 17.52 -4.36 19.58
CA ALA A 87 17.57 -3.33 20.61
C ALA A 87 18.67 -2.30 20.28
N PRO A 88 18.36 -0.99 20.30
CA PRO A 88 19.34 0.05 20.03
C PRO A 88 20.48 -0.05 21.03
N ARG A 89 21.73 -0.12 20.54
CA ARG A 89 22.90 0.02 21.40
C ARG A 89 22.89 1.46 21.92
N GLY A 90 22.64 1.62 23.21
CA GLY A 90 22.60 2.93 23.86
C GLY A 90 23.81 3.78 23.48
N GLY A 91 23.52 4.97 22.98
CA GLY A 91 24.46 6.07 22.78
C GLY A 91 24.05 7.24 23.65
#